data_AF-A0A8D8DEB0-F1
#
_entry.id   AF-A0A8D8DEB0-F1
#
_cell.length_a   1.000
_cell.length_b   1.000
_cell.length_c   1.000
_cell.angle_alpha   90.00
_cell.angle_beta   90.00
_cell.angle_gamma   90.00
#
_symmetry.space_group_name_H-M   'P 1'
#
loop_
_entity.id
_entity.type
_entity.pdbx_description
1 polymer ?
#
loop_
_entity_poly.entity_id
_entity_poly.type
_entity_poly.pdbx_seq_one_letter_code
_entity_poly.pdbx_strand_id
1 'polypeptide(L)'
;FILMEPMLLLFSGAGILFILKFLNSRPFSTRWWCFGALAAASLTAGVCVKYVGIYSFFLACYIIGRHIWMQLPDRTQSNFYLALKVIVKIGLFVAVSMGVYVGCFYVHLNTLHKAGPHDSVMTSAFQASLEGGLASITK
;
A
#
# COMPACT_ATOMS: atom_id res chain seq x y z
N PHE A 1 -13.62 -1.16 23.70
CA PHE A 1 -13.26 -2.34 22.91
C PHE A 1 -11.99 -2.06 22.11
N ILE A 2 -11.10 -3.03 21.92
CA ILE A 2 -9.91 -2.92 21.07
C ILE A 2 -10.26 -3.56 19.74
N LEU A 3 -10.58 -2.73 18.74
CA LEU A 3 -11.03 -3.15 17.40
C LEU A 3 -10.03 -2.66 16.33
N MET A 4 -9.98 -3.36 15.21
CA MET A 4 -9.12 -3.00 14.07
C MET A 4 -9.85 -2.06 13.07
N GLU A 5 -11.17 -2.04 13.14
CA GLU A 5 -12.09 -1.21 12.38
C GLU A 5 -11.77 0.29 12.44
N PRO A 6 -11.56 0.93 13.60
CA PRO A 6 -11.22 2.36 13.65
C PRO A 6 -9.88 2.68 13.00
N MET A 7 -8.89 1.79 13.12
CA MET A 7 -7.59 1.96 12.47
C MET A 7 -7.71 1.85 10.95
N LEU A 8 -8.50 0.87 10.47
CA LEU A 8 -8.81 0.72 9.05
C LEU A 8 -9.49 1.98 8.49
N LEU A 9 -10.51 2.50 9.18
CA LEU A 9 -11.23 3.71 8.78
C LEU A 9 -10.31 4.94 8.74
N LEU A 10 -9.40 5.07 9.70
CA LEU A 10 -8.41 6.14 9.73
C LEU A 10 -7.50 6.09 8.50
N PHE A 11 -6.90 4.93 8.22
CA PHE A 11 -5.99 4.77 7.08
C PHE A 11 -6.68 4.94 5.73
N SER A 12 -7.90 4.41 5.58
CA SER A 12 -8.70 4.58 4.38
C SER A 12 -9.13 6.03 4.17
N GLY A 13 -9.63 6.70 5.21
CA GLY A 13 -10.06 8.09 5.14
C GLY A 13 -8.90 9.05 4.86
N ALA A 14 -7.78 8.87 5.56
CA ALA A 14 -6.56 9.64 5.33
C ALA A 14 -6.01 9.41 3.92
N GLY A 15 -6.00 8.16 3.45
CA GLY A 15 -5.57 7.79 2.09
C GLY A 15 -6.37 8.51 1.00
N ILE A 16 -7.70 8.53 1.12
CA ILE A 16 -8.58 9.24 0.18
C ILE A 16 -8.33 10.76 0.25
N LEU A 17 -8.20 11.34 1.44
CA LEU A 17 -7.89 12.76 1.62
C LEU A 17 -6.57 13.15 0.95
N PHE A 18 -5.53 12.35 1.13
CA PHE A 18 -4.23 12.59 0.50
C PHE A 18 -4.29 12.44 -1.01
N ILE A 19 -5.10 11.54 -1.56
CA ILE A 19 -5.37 11.49 -3.01
C ILE A 19 -5.99 12.79 -3.51
N LEU A 20 -6.99 13.32 -2.82
CA LEU A 20 -7.60 14.58 -3.24
C LEU A 20 -6.58 15.73 -3.22
N LYS A 21 -5.73 15.81 -2.19
CA LYS A 21 -4.63 16.78 -2.13
C LYS A 21 -3.57 16.56 -3.21
N PHE A 22 -3.27 15.31 -3.53
CA PHE A 22 -2.35 14.92 -4.59
C PHE A 22 -2.85 15.37 -5.97
N LEU A 23 -4.14 15.16 -6.25
CA LEU A 23 -4.76 15.57 -7.52
C LEU A 23 -4.88 17.09 -7.67
N ASN A 24 -4.98 17.83 -6.55
CA ASN A 24 -4.99 19.30 -6.56
C ASN A 24 -3.58 19.93 -6.58
N SER A 25 -2.53 19.13 -6.39
CA SER A 25 -1.16 19.63 -6.38
C SER A 25 -0.61 19.80 -7.79
N ARG A 26 0.25 20.81 -7.99
CA ARG A 26 0.94 20.98 -9.28
C ARG A 26 1.78 19.74 -9.60
N PRO A 27 1.70 19.18 -10.82
CA PRO A 27 2.45 17.99 -11.19
C PRO A 27 3.95 18.22 -11.01
N PHE A 28 4.66 17.19 -10.55
CA PHE A 28 6.11 17.20 -10.26
C PHE A 28 6.60 18.15 -9.17
N SER A 29 5.70 18.84 -8.44
CA SER A 29 6.08 19.64 -7.26
C SER A 29 6.46 18.73 -6.08
N THR A 30 7.29 19.20 -5.15
CA THR A 30 7.60 18.50 -3.89
C THR A 30 6.33 18.09 -3.13
N ARG A 31 5.31 18.96 -3.13
CA ARG A 31 4.00 18.66 -2.51
C ARG A 31 3.30 17.47 -3.18
N TRP A 32 3.41 17.35 -4.50
CA TRP A 32 2.82 16.25 -5.26
C TRP A 32 3.48 14.92 -4.89
N TRP A 33 4.81 14.90 -4.79
CA TRP A 33 5.54 13.71 -4.33
C TRP A 33 5.17 13.33 -2.89
N CYS A 34 5.15 14.29 -1.98
CA CYS A 34 4.78 14.05 -0.57
C CYS A 34 3.36 13.52 -0.43
N PHE A 35 2.35 14.16 -1.04
CA PHE A 35 0.96 13.71 -0.92
C PHE A 35 0.72 12.39 -1.67
N GLY A 36 1.40 12.16 -2.80
CA GLY A 36 1.31 10.89 -3.52
C GLY A 36 1.87 9.73 -2.71
N ALA A 37 3.05 9.91 -2.12
CA ALA A 37 3.66 8.92 -1.25
C ALA A 37 2.81 8.67 0.00
N LEU A 38 2.32 9.73 0.64
CA LEU A 38 1.49 9.61 1.85
C LEU A 38 0.13 8.96 1.56
N ALA A 39 -0.47 9.24 0.40
CA ALA A 39 -1.68 8.57 -0.07
C ALA A 39 -1.47 7.07 -0.29
N ALA A 40 -0.43 6.70 -1.06
CA ALA A 40 -0.10 5.31 -1.31
C ALA A 40 0.21 4.56 -0.01
N ALA A 41 1.04 5.15 0.85
CA ALA A 41 1.40 4.56 2.12
C ALA A 41 0.20 4.35 3.04
N SER A 42 -0.70 5.34 3.16
CA SER A 42 -1.89 5.24 3.99
C SER A 42 -2.88 4.19 3.47
N LEU A 43 -3.09 4.11 2.15
CA LEU A 43 -3.98 3.12 1.57
C LEU A 43 -3.44 1.70 1.73
N THR A 44 -2.13 1.49 1.50
CA THR A 44 -1.49 0.19 1.70
C THR A 44 -1.45 -0.19 3.17
N ALA A 45 -1.21 0.76 4.09
CA ALA A 45 -1.32 0.50 5.52
C ALA A 45 -2.72 0.03 5.90
N GLY A 46 -3.78 0.60 5.31
CA GLY A 46 -5.15 0.10 5.46
C GLY A 46 -5.32 -1.36 5.02
N VAL A 47 -4.73 -1.74 3.88
CA VAL A 47 -4.71 -3.14 3.41
C VAL A 47 -3.95 -4.06 4.37
N CYS A 48 -2.85 -3.58 4.96
CA CYS A 48 -2.06 -4.35 5.93
C CYS A 48 -2.82 -4.58 7.25
N VAL A 49 -3.68 -3.65 7.67
CA VAL A 49 -4.56 -3.84 8.83
C VAL A 49 -5.61 -4.90 8.52
N LYS A 50 -6.28 -4.78 7.37
CA LYS A 50 -7.30 -5.75 6.94
C LYS A 50 -7.45 -5.68 5.42
N TYR A 51 -7.51 -6.84 4.77
CA TYR A 51 -7.63 -6.92 3.30
C TYR A 51 -8.90 -6.27 2.74
N VAL A 52 -9.94 -6.05 3.55
CA VAL A 52 -11.12 -5.23 3.17
C VAL A 52 -10.71 -3.81 2.75
N GLY A 53 -9.56 -3.29 3.21
CA GLY A 53 -8.99 -2.01 2.76
C GLY A 53 -8.72 -1.94 1.25
N ILE A 54 -8.69 -3.07 0.53
CA ILE A 54 -8.54 -3.11 -0.93
C ILE A 54 -9.67 -2.36 -1.65
N TYR A 55 -10.87 -2.30 -1.08
CA TYR A 55 -11.97 -1.53 -1.65
C TYR A 55 -11.69 -0.03 -1.64
N SER A 56 -11.04 0.48 -0.58
CA SER A 56 -10.57 1.87 -0.54
C SER A 56 -9.46 2.11 -1.55
N PHE A 57 -8.60 1.12 -1.80
CA PHE A 57 -7.58 1.18 -2.84
C PHE A 57 -8.19 1.20 -4.25
N PHE A 58 -9.23 0.41 -4.53
CA PHE A 58 -9.93 0.46 -5.81
C PHE A 58 -10.66 1.79 -6.03
N LEU A 59 -11.30 2.32 -4.99
CA LEU A 59 -11.91 3.65 -5.04
C LEU A 59 -10.88 4.73 -5.37
N ALA A 60 -9.71 4.67 -4.73
CA ALA A 60 -8.57 5.53 -5.01
C ALA A 60 -8.13 5.45 -6.49
N CYS A 61 -7.96 4.24 -7.03
CA CYS A 61 -7.64 4.03 -8.44
C CYS A 61 -8.70 4.61 -9.37
N TYR A 62 -9.98 4.42 -9.05
CA TYR A 62 -11.10 4.98 -9.83
C TYR A 62 -11.05 6.51 -9.86
N ILE A 63 -10.82 7.16 -8.72
CA ILE A 63 -10.72 8.63 -8.63
C ILE A 63 -9.56 9.16 -9.50
N ILE A 64 -8.40 8.51 -9.43
CA ILE A 64 -7.22 8.88 -10.24
C ILE A 64 -7.51 8.66 -11.73
N GLY A 65 -8.10 7.53 -12.10
CA GLY A 65 -8.49 7.20 -13.47
C GLY A 65 -9.46 8.21 -14.06
N ARG A 66 -10.52 8.56 -13.31
CA ARG A 66 -11.49 9.60 -13.68
C ARG A 66 -10.80 10.95 -13.87
N HIS A 67 -9.85 11.31 -13.01
CA HIS A 67 -9.09 12.55 -13.15
C HIS A 67 -8.21 12.57 -14.40
N ILE A 68 -7.58 11.45 -14.75
CA ILE A 68 -6.81 11.33 -16.00
C ILE A 68 -7.74 11.40 -17.22
N TRP A 69 -8.88 10.73 -17.17
CA TRP A 69 -9.87 10.73 -18.24
C TRP A 69 -10.36 12.15 -18.58
N MET A 70 -10.60 12.98 -17.57
CA MET A 70 -10.99 14.38 -17.78
C MET A 70 -9.88 15.26 -18.37
N GLN A 71 -8.61 14.84 -18.24
CA GLN A 71 -7.45 15.57 -18.79
C GLN A 71 -7.10 15.15 -20.23
N LEU A 72 -7.67 14.05 -20.71
CA LEU A 72 -7.43 13.53 -22.06
C LEU A 72 -7.89 14.46 -23.20
N PRO A 73 -9.04 15.17 -23.09
CA PRO A 73 -9.52 16.07 -24.16
C PRO A 73 -8.73 17.37 -24.31
N ASP A 74 -7.86 17.70 -23.36
CA ASP A 74 -7.17 18.98 -23.32
C ASP A 74 -6.00 19.01 -24.32
N ARG A 75 -6.22 19.64 -25.49
CA ARG A 75 -5.25 19.72 -26.59
C ARG A 75 -4.04 20.61 -26.31
N THR A 76 -4.00 21.27 -25.16
CA THR A 76 -2.87 22.12 -24.75
C THR A 76 -1.67 21.31 -24.25
N GLN A 77 -1.87 20.04 -23.90
CA GLN A 77 -0.84 19.17 -23.34
C GLN A 77 -0.35 18.17 -24.39
N SER A 78 0.97 17.98 -24.47
CA SER A 78 1.54 16.92 -25.31
C SER A 78 1.10 15.54 -24.79
N ASN A 79 0.63 14.68 -25.71
CA ASN A 79 0.26 13.30 -25.39
C ASN A 79 1.38 12.55 -24.67
N PHE A 80 2.64 12.83 -25.05
CA PHE A 80 3.82 12.26 -24.40
C PHE A 80 3.94 12.67 -22.93
N TYR A 81 3.70 13.96 -22.62
CA TYR A 81 3.75 14.46 -21.26
C TYR A 81 2.65 13.83 -20.38
N LEU A 82 1.45 13.63 -20.93
CA LEU A 82 0.36 12.98 -20.22
C LEU A 82 0.67 11.50 -19.95
N ALA A 83 1.21 10.78 -20.93
CA ALA A 83 1.65 9.38 -20.76
C ALA A 83 2.74 9.25 -19.68
N LEU A 84 3.78 10.09 -19.74
CA LEU A 84 4.85 10.12 -18.74
C LEU A 84 4.29 10.37 -17.33
N LYS A 85 3.39 11.33 -17.19
CA LYS A 85 2.74 11.65 -15.91
C LYS A 85 1.97 10.45 -15.34
N VAL A 86 1.30 9.66 -16.18
CA VAL A 86 0.59 8.45 -15.75
C VAL A 86 1.57 7.35 -15.31
N ILE A 87 2.64 7.12 -16.08
CA ILE A 87 3.68 6.14 -15.74
C ILE A 87 4.32 6.49 -14.39
N VAL A 88 4.67 7.76 -14.17
CA VAL A 88 5.26 8.21 -12.90
C VAL A 88 4.28 8.05 -11.74
N LYS A 89 2.98 8.32 -11.93
CA LYS A 89 1.95 8.08 -10.92
C LYS A 89 1.87 6.59 -10.52
N ILE A 90 1.82 5.71 -11.51
CA ILE A 90 1.76 4.26 -11.30
C ILE A 90 3.03 3.79 -10.59
N GLY A 91 4.21 4.19 -11.08
CA GLY A 91 5.49 3.84 -10.49
C GLY A 91 5.60 4.30 -9.03
N LEU A 92 5.18 5.52 -8.71
CA LEU A 92 5.16 6.04 -7.34
C LEU A 92 4.25 5.21 -6.43
N PHE A 93 3.01 4.93 -6.87
CA PHE A 93 2.06 4.16 -6.07
C PHE A 93 2.55 2.73 -5.85
N VAL A 94 3.06 2.06 -6.88
CA VAL A 94 3.56 0.68 -6.80
C VAL A 94 4.79 0.60 -5.90
N ALA A 95 5.78 1.49 -6.09
CA ALA A 95 7.00 1.47 -5.30
C ALA A 95 6.73 1.70 -3.81
N VAL A 96 5.89 2.70 -3.48
CA VAL A 96 5.54 2.99 -2.08
C VAL A 96 4.69 1.86 -1.48
N SER A 97 3.72 1.33 -2.23
CA SER A 97 2.89 0.21 -1.75
C SER A 97 3.74 -1.03 -1.45
N MET A 98 4.67 -1.38 -2.34
CA MET A 98 5.58 -2.50 -2.14
C MET A 98 6.46 -2.29 -0.89
N GLY A 99 7.03 -1.10 -0.73
CA GLY A 99 7.85 -0.77 0.42
C GLY A 99 7.11 -0.88 1.75
N VAL A 100 5.87 -0.37 1.82
CA VAL A 100 5.05 -0.44 3.04
C VAL A 100 4.64 -1.88 3.33
N TYR A 101 4.15 -2.62 2.33
CA TYR A 101 3.69 -3.99 2.52
C TYR A 101 4.83 -4.93 2.96
N VAL A 102 5.96 -4.91 2.24
CA VAL A 102 7.14 -5.71 2.60
C VAL A 102 7.70 -5.26 3.95
N GLY A 103 7.73 -3.95 4.24
CA GLY A 103 8.16 -3.42 5.53
C GLY A 103 7.31 -3.94 6.69
N CYS A 104 5.98 -3.99 6.54
CA CYS A 104 5.09 -4.56 7.55
C CYS A 104 5.38 -6.05 7.78
N PHE A 105 5.52 -6.84 6.71
CA PHE A 105 5.88 -8.27 6.82
C PHE A 105 7.25 -8.49 7.45
N TYR A 106 8.23 -7.65 7.10
CA TYR A 106 9.55 -7.69 7.68
C TYR A 106 9.52 -7.45 9.20
N VAL A 107 8.83 -6.41 9.66
CA VAL A 107 8.65 -6.12 11.09
C VAL A 107 7.90 -7.27 11.78
N HIS A 108 6.85 -7.79 11.15
CA HIS A 108 6.06 -8.90 11.69
C HIS A 108 6.92 -10.15 11.93
N LEU A 109 7.65 -10.61 10.91
CA LEU A 109 8.49 -11.81 10.98
C LEU A 109 9.71 -11.64 11.89
N ASN A 110 10.31 -10.45 11.93
CA ASN A 110 11.43 -10.17 12.82
C ASN A 110 11.00 -10.16 14.30
N THR A 111 9.78 -9.67 14.58
CA THR A 111 9.23 -9.64 15.94
C THR A 111 8.79 -11.03 16.40
N LEU A 112 8.13 -11.80 15.54
CA LEU A 112 7.64 -13.16 15.82
C LEU A 112 8.55 -14.22 15.17
N HIS A 113 9.79 -14.33 15.66
CA HIS A 113 10.76 -15.32 15.16
C HIS A 113 10.70 -16.68 15.89
N LYS A 114 9.85 -16.85 16.91
CA LYS A 114 9.75 -18.07 17.72
C LYS A 114 8.67 -19.01 17.20
N ALA A 115 8.93 -20.32 17.28
CA ALA A 115 7.95 -21.34 16.96
C ALA A 115 6.74 -21.27 17.91
N GLY A 116 5.56 -21.61 17.38
CA GLY A 116 4.29 -21.52 18.10
C GLY A 116 3.28 -22.54 17.58
N PRO A 117 2.16 -22.76 18.28
CA PRO A 117 1.26 -23.91 18.07
C PRO A 117 0.61 -24.04 16.68
N HIS A 118 0.75 -23.04 15.81
CA HIS A 118 0.17 -23.00 14.46
C HIS A 118 1.23 -22.87 13.34
N ASP A 119 2.51 -23.07 13.65
CA ASP A 119 3.57 -23.10 12.65
C ASP A 119 3.46 -24.29 11.68
N SER A 120 2.79 -25.37 12.08
CA SER A 120 2.54 -26.60 11.31
C SER A 120 1.83 -26.39 9.96
N VAL A 121 1.11 -25.28 9.80
CA VAL A 121 0.43 -24.91 8.53
C VAL A 121 1.40 -24.31 7.50
N MET A 122 2.58 -23.86 7.96
CA MET A 122 3.61 -23.28 7.10
C MET A 122 4.54 -24.35 6.51
N THR A 123 5.29 -23.98 5.48
CA THR A 123 6.30 -24.86 4.87
C THR A 123 7.40 -25.25 5.86
N SER A 124 7.98 -26.45 5.71
CA SER A 124 9.07 -26.94 6.57
C SER A 124 10.30 -26.03 6.55
N ALA A 125 10.61 -25.43 5.39
CA ALA A 125 11.69 -24.45 5.27
C ALA A 125 11.45 -23.20 6.12
N PHE A 126 10.19 -22.73 6.21
CA PHE A 126 9.84 -21.59 7.05
C PHE A 126 9.85 -21.93 8.54
N GLN A 127 9.36 -23.11 8.92
CA GLN A 127 9.42 -23.61 10.29
C GLN A 127 10.86 -23.74 10.79
N ALA A 128 11.76 -24.26 9.96
CA ALA A 128 13.18 -24.35 10.27
C ALA A 128 13.86 -22.96 10.46
N SER A 129 13.30 -21.90 9.88
CA SER A 129 13.76 -20.53 10.09
C SER A 129 13.32 -19.94 11.43
N LEU A 130 12.36 -20.55 12.13
CA LEU A 130 11.90 -20.12 13.45
C LEU A 130 12.75 -20.74 14.56
N GLU A 131 13.03 -19.94 15.59
CA GLU A 131 13.71 -20.42 16.79
C GLU A 131 12.85 -21.47 17.50
N GLY A 132 13.36 -22.72 17.59
CA GLY A 132 12.65 -23.86 18.16
C GLY A 132 11.85 -24.73 17.17
N GLY A 133 11.72 -24.32 15.91
CA GLY A 133 10.93 -25.06 14.91
C GLY A 133 11.53 -26.42 14.51
N LEU A 134 12.87 -26.52 14.45
CA LEU A 134 13.57 -27.78 14.20
C LEU A 134 13.24 -28.87 15.23
N ALA A 135 13.11 -28.51 16.51
CA ALA A 135 12.76 -29.44 17.57
C ALA A 135 11.31 -29.95 17.49
N SER A 136 10.42 -29.21 16.81
CA SER A 136 9.05 -29.64 16.52
C SER A 136 8.97 -30.57 15.31
N ILE A 137 9.88 -30.45 14.34
CA ILE A 137 9.91 -31.30 13.13
C ILE A 137 10.50 -32.68 13.41
N THR A 138 11.41 -32.79 14.38
CA THR A 138 12.11 -34.05 14.72
C THR A 138 11.42 -34.91 15.78
N LYS A 139 10.21 -34.55 16.24
CA LYS A 139 9.38 -35.39 17.14
C LYS A 139 8.32 -36.13 16.35
#